data_AF-A0A850BHI1-F1
#
_entry.id   AF-A0A850BHI1-F1
#
_cell.length_a   1.000
_cell.length_b   1.000
_cell.length_c   1.000
_cell.angle_alpha   90.00
_cell.angle_beta   90.00
_cell.angle_gamma   90.00
#
_symmetry.space_group_name_H-M   'P 1'
#
loop_
_entity.id
_entity.type
_entity.pdbx_description
1 polymer ?
#
loop_
_entity_poly.entity_id
_entity_poly.type
_entity_poly.pdbx_seq_one_letter_code
_entity_poly.pdbx_strand_id
1 'polypeptide(L)'
;SGGGGGGGGAGGGGGAGGGGGSAKMCGGIAGLACDKTEWCDYSDEICGGADGLGECKPRPDVCTEDCPGVCGCDGMMYCNACMAHAAGIDTASSISCGSASEEYSAEAVFGGLDHLFLRKADKARNVCVWMHLARPTQNSPGFAFMTPMDWGVQNAQITNQAADCFTDPWQPMGKAVNAEGGTGTISFTVPPGGFFPCTMSVKGSLSFPPGEAWVKANEALDATDVVVKNGCL
;
A
#
# COMPACT_ATOMS: atom_id res chain seq x y z
N SER A 1 -34.10 63.26 -24.75
CA SER A 1 -34.04 63.05 -26.21
C SER A 1 -33.11 61.87 -26.45
N GLY A 2 -33.52 60.69 -26.90
CA GLY A 2 -34.81 60.19 -27.35
C GLY A 2 -34.55 58.86 -28.10
N GLY A 3 -35.42 57.86 -27.86
CA GLY A 3 -35.70 56.66 -28.68
C GLY A 3 -34.62 55.57 -28.80
N GLY A 4 -34.94 54.27 -28.90
CA GLY A 4 -36.24 53.58 -28.94
C GLY A 4 -36.13 52.25 -29.72
N GLY A 5 -36.78 51.18 -29.22
CA GLY A 5 -37.13 49.92 -29.92
C GLY A 5 -35.99 48.88 -30.06
N GLY A 6 -36.14 47.58 -29.81
CA GLY A 6 -37.31 46.71 -29.68
C GLY A 6 -37.10 45.46 -30.55
N GLY A 7 -37.32 44.25 -30.02
CA GLY A 7 -37.37 43.02 -30.82
C GLY A 7 -36.96 41.75 -30.07
N GLY A 8 -37.95 40.98 -29.61
CA GLY A 8 -37.74 39.64 -29.06
C GLY A 8 -37.61 38.55 -30.14
N GLY A 9 -37.18 37.37 -29.70
CA GLY A 9 -37.18 36.15 -30.48
C GLY A 9 -36.94 34.95 -29.56
N ALA A 10 -38.01 34.22 -29.25
CA ALA A 10 -37.96 32.91 -28.61
C ALA A 10 -37.89 31.81 -29.68
N GLY A 11 -37.24 30.69 -29.34
CA GLY A 11 -37.18 29.44 -30.09
C GLY A 11 -35.84 28.75 -29.77
N GLY A 12 -35.76 27.65 -29.02
CA GLY A 12 -36.63 26.49 -28.99
C GLY A 12 -36.11 25.47 -30.00
N GLY A 13 -35.43 24.42 -29.54
CA GLY A 13 -34.99 23.32 -30.41
C GLY A 13 -33.91 22.47 -29.77
N GLY A 14 -34.33 21.40 -29.10
CA GLY A 14 -33.43 20.40 -28.55
C GLY A 14 -32.64 19.65 -29.62
N GLY A 15 -31.45 19.21 -29.24
CA GLY A 15 -30.68 18.19 -29.94
C GLY A 15 -30.38 17.07 -28.95
N ALA A 16 -31.33 16.17 -28.78
CA ALA A 16 -31.07 14.85 -28.22
C ALA A 16 -30.21 14.09 -29.22
N GLY A 17 -28.91 14.00 -28.95
CA GLY A 17 -27.98 13.11 -29.64
C GLY A 17 -27.82 11.82 -28.86
N GLY A 18 -28.81 10.95 -28.90
CA GLY A 18 -28.65 9.55 -28.51
C GLY A 18 -27.70 8.87 -29.49
N GLY A 19 -26.44 8.72 -29.10
CA GLY A 19 -25.47 7.87 -29.79
C GLY A 19 -25.16 6.70 -28.87
N GLY A 20 -25.56 5.49 -29.26
CA GLY A 20 -25.10 4.26 -28.63
C GLY A 20 -23.58 4.16 -28.77
N GLY A 21 -22.86 4.62 -27.74
CA GLY A 21 -21.42 4.47 -27.65
C GLY A 21 -21.12 3.02 -27.29
N SER A 22 -20.44 2.32 -28.18
CA SER A 22 -19.77 1.06 -27.81
C SER A 22 -18.94 1.33 -26.56
N ALA A 23 -19.10 0.51 -25.52
CA ALA A 23 -18.24 0.50 -24.34
C ALA A 23 -16.77 0.68 -24.80
N LYS A 24 -16.17 1.83 -24.47
CA LYS A 24 -14.81 2.15 -24.90
C LYS A 24 -13.87 1.28 -24.08
N MET A 25 -13.09 0.44 -24.76
CA MET A 25 -12.16 -0.45 -24.09
C MET A 25 -10.90 0.30 -23.68
N CYS A 26 -10.29 -0.13 -22.58
CA CYS A 26 -9.03 0.39 -22.05
C CYS A 26 -8.13 -0.75 -21.59
N GLY A 27 -6.86 -0.45 -21.29
CA GLY A 27 -5.86 -1.44 -20.93
C GLY A 27 -5.40 -2.30 -22.10
N GLY A 28 -5.17 -3.58 -21.85
CA GLY A 28 -4.61 -4.53 -22.81
C GLY A 28 -3.15 -4.27 -23.16
N ILE A 29 -2.59 -5.13 -24.00
CA ILE A 29 -1.18 -5.05 -24.46
C ILE A 29 -0.87 -3.72 -25.19
N ALA A 30 -1.90 -3.08 -25.74
CA ALA A 30 -1.79 -1.79 -26.42
C ALA A 30 -1.82 -0.59 -25.45
N GLY A 31 -2.13 -0.80 -24.17
CA GLY A 31 -2.20 0.25 -23.15
C GLY A 31 -3.23 1.33 -23.46
N LEU A 32 -4.43 0.92 -23.92
CA LEU A 32 -5.48 1.85 -24.33
C LEU A 32 -5.94 2.71 -23.14
N ALA A 33 -5.89 4.04 -23.29
CA ALA A 33 -6.28 4.97 -22.23
C ALA A 33 -7.73 5.45 -22.39
N CYS A 34 -8.42 5.64 -21.26
CA CYS A 34 -9.70 6.34 -21.21
C CYS A 34 -9.54 7.85 -21.31
N ASP A 35 -10.65 8.57 -21.49
CA ASP A 35 -10.61 10.02 -21.44
C ASP A 35 -10.36 10.53 -20.03
N LYS A 36 -9.94 11.80 -19.90
CA LYS A 36 -9.57 12.39 -18.59
C LYS A 36 -10.72 12.42 -17.57
N THR A 37 -11.95 12.31 -18.04
CA THR A 37 -13.19 12.28 -17.22
C THR A 37 -13.66 10.85 -16.94
N GLU A 38 -12.85 9.86 -17.28
CA GLU A 38 -13.15 8.44 -17.13
C GLU A 38 -12.05 7.73 -16.33
N TRP A 39 -12.36 6.54 -15.85
CA TRP A 39 -11.43 5.59 -15.28
C TRP A 39 -11.60 4.24 -16.01
N CYS A 40 -10.58 3.39 -15.96
CA CYS A 40 -10.61 2.10 -16.63
C CYS A 40 -11.05 1.01 -15.66
N ASP A 41 -12.24 0.44 -15.88
CA ASP A 41 -12.86 -0.59 -15.04
C ASP A 41 -12.43 -1.99 -15.48
N TYR A 42 -11.57 -2.62 -14.67
CA TYR A 42 -11.08 -3.97 -14.92
C TYR A 42 -11.89 -5.00 -14.12
N SER A 43 -12.56 -5.91 -14.84
CA SER A 43 -13.33 -6.99 -14.20
C SER A 43 -12.47 -8.10 -13.57
N ASP A 44 -11.15 -8.02 -13.68
CA ASP A 44 -10.21 -9.08 -13.29
C ASP A 44 -9.76 -9.00 -11.83
N GLU A 45 -10.15 -7.95 -11.10
CA GLU A 45 -9.76 -7.70 -9.71
C GLU A 45 -8.24 -7.65 -9.51
N ILE A 46 -7.46 -7.45 -10.58
CA ILE A 46 -5.99 -7.38 -10.60
C ILE A 46 -5.51 -6.19 -11.45
N CYS A 47 -6.36 -5.19 -11.65
CA CYS A 47 -6.04 -3.93 -12.33
C CYS A 47 -5.52 -4.09 -13.77
N GLY A 48 -6.09 -5.03 -14.53
CA GLY A 48 -5.67 -5.27 -15.92
C GLY A 48 -4.41 -6.10 -16.03
N GLY A 49 -4.06 -6.86 -14.98
CA GLY A 49 -2.93 -7.78 -15.00
C GLY A 49 -2.99 -8.79 -16.16
N ALA A 50 -1.82 -9.20 -16.65
CA ALA A 50 -1.68 -10.07 -17.84
C ALA A 50 -2.36 -9.50 -19.10
N ASP A 51 -2.19 -8.20 -19.34
CA ASP A 51 -2.79 -7.48 -20.49
C ASP A 51 -4.33 -7.55 -20.49
N GLY A 52 -4.92 -7.52 -19.30
CA GLY A 52 -6.36 -7.45 -19.10
C GLY A 52 -6.95 -6.21 -19.76
N LEU A 53 -8.07 -6.39 -20.44
CA LEU A 53 -8.85 -5.28 -20.98
C LEU A 53 -9.91 -4.86 -19.96
N GLY A 54 -10.11 -3.56 -19.83
CA GLY A 54 -11.18 -2.95 -19.05
C GLY A 54 -12.16 -2.18 -19.93
N GLU A 55 -13.17 -1.61 -19.28
CA GLU A 55 -14.14 -0.70 -19.89
C GLU A 55 -13.99 0.70 -19.30
N CYS A 56 -13.95 1.74 -20.14
CA CYS A 56 -13.96 3.12 -19.68
C CYS A 56 -15.31 3.46 -19.06
N LYS A 57 -15.30 3.80 -17.78
CA LYS A 57 -16.46 4.27 -17.03
C LYS A 57 -16.29 5.74 -16.67
N PRO A 58 -17.38 6.54 -16.67
CA PRO A 58 -17.31 7.92 -16.24
C PRO A 58 -16.90 8.01 -14.77
N ARG A 59 -16.09 9.02 -14.43
CA ARG A 59 -15.74 9.33 -13.04
C ARG A 59 -16.97 9.86 -12.30
N PRO A 60 -17.22 9.41 -11.06
CA PRO A 60 -18.27 9.99 -10.22
C PRO A 60 -17.94 11.45 -9.83
N ASP A 61 -18.93 12.34 -9.89
CA ASP A 61 -18.80 13.73 -9.42
C ASP A 61 -19.04 13.88 -7.91
N VAL A 62 -19.79 12.94 -7.32
CA VAL A 62 -20.21 12.97 -5.92
C VAL A 62 -19.99 11.60 -5.30
N CYS A 63 -19.28 11.58 -4.17
CA CYS A 63 -19.02 10.37 -3.39
C CYS A 63 -19.51 10.52 -1.96
N THR A 64 -19.84 9.38 -1.36
CA THR A 64 -20.11 9.28 0.07
C THR A 64 -18.84 9.53 0.87
N GLU A 65 -18.98 10.06 2.09
CA GLU A 65 -17.87 10.38 3.00
C GLU A 65 -17.44 9.20 3.88
N ASP A 66 -17.99 8.00 3.66
CA ASP A 66 -17.55 6.81 4.38
C ASP A 66 -16.10 6.48 4.02
N CYS A 67 -15.32 6.08 5.02
CA CYS A 67 -13.91 5.78 4.87
C CYS A 67 -13.56 4.35 5.36
N PRO A 68 -14.17 3.28 4.80
CA PRO A 68 -13.78 1.90 5.10
C PRO A 68 -12.35 1.54 4.64
N GLY A 69 -11.79 2.28 3.67
CA GLY A 69 -10.46 2.06 3.11
C GLY A 69 -10.47 1.03 1.98
N VAL A 70 -10.01 1.44 0.80
CA VAL A 70 -9.82 0.58 -0.38
C VAL A 70 -8.49 0.89 -1.05
N CYS A 71 -7.96 -0.07 -1.82
CA CYS A 71 -6.71 0.09 -2.55
C CYS A 71 -6.96 0.34 -4.02
N GLY A 72 -6.43 1.47 -4.49
CA GLY A 72 -6.41 1.81 -5.91
C GLY A 72 -5.33 1.03 -6.66
N CYS A 73 -5.52 0.87 -7.97
CA CYS A 73 -4.55 0.29 -8.88
C CYS A 73 -3.22 1.05 -8.97
N ASP A 74 -3.19 2.27 -8.44
CA ASP A 74 -1.98 3.08 -8.26
C ASP A 74 -1.23 2.81 -6.94
N GLY A 75 -1.71 1.85 -6.15
CA GLY A 75 -1.17 1.49 -4.84
C GLY A 75 -1.58 2.44 -3.71
N MET A 76 -2.37 3.49 -3.98
CA MET A 76 -2.80 4.43 -2.96
C MET A 76 -4.08 3.98 -2.25
N MET A 77 -4.18 4.32 -0.96
CA MET A 77 -5.41 4.11 -0.19
C MET A 77 -6.41 5.23 -0.46
N TYR A 78 -7.63 4.85 -0.79
CA TYR A 78 -8.78 5.74 -0.90
C TYR A 78 -9.80 5.42 0.19
N CYS A 79 -10.57 6.41 0.65
CA CYS A 79 -11.58 6.17 1.68
C CYS A 79 -12.62 5.15 1.24
N ASN A 80 -13.05 5.20 -0.01
CA ASN A 80 -13.95 4.23 -0.63
C ASN A 80 -13.71 4.16 -2.15
N ALA A 81 -14.31 3.19 -2.82
CA ALA A 81 -14.13 2.97 -4.26
C ALA A 81 -14.61 4.16 -5.08
N CYS A 82 -15.68 4.84 -4.69
CA CYS A 82 -16.15 6.04 -5.39
C CYS A 82 -15.05 7.11 -5.45
N MET A 83 -14.36 7.37 -4.33
CA MET A 83 -13.28 8.37 -4.31
C MET A 83 -12.08 7.96 -5.18
N ALA A 84 -11.76 6.66 -5.26
CA ALA A 84 -10.74 6.15 -6.18
C ALA A 84 -11.16 6.39 -7.66
N HIS A 85 -12.38 5.99 -8.01
CA HIS A 85 -12.93 6.19 -9.35
C HIS A 85 -13.00 7.68 -9.72
N ALA A 86 -13.35 8.56 -8.78
CA ALA A 86 -13.37 10.01 -8.99
C ALA A 86 -11.95 10.56 -9.28
N ALA A 87 -10.91 9.95 -8.71
CA ALA A 87 -9.52 10.24 -9.04
C ALA A 87 -9.07 9.65 -10.38
N GLY A 88 -9.86 8.76 -10.98
CA GLY A 88 -9.52 8.08 -12.24
C GLY A 88 -8.93 6.68 -12.06
N ILE A 89 -9.01 6.14 -10.86
CA ILE A 89 -8.27 4.95 -10.44
C ILE A 89 -9.28 3.86 -10.12
N ASP A 90 -9.10 2.68 -10.74
CA ASP A 90 -9.82 1.46 -10.37
C ASP A 90 -9.33 0.92 -9.03
N THR A 91 -10.13 0.09 -8.38
CA THR A 91 -9.78 -0.61 -7.15
C THR A 91 -9.71 -2.10 -7.38
N ALA A 92 -8.75 -2.76 -6.74
CA ALA A 92 -8.61 -4.20 -6.81
C ALA A 92 -8.41 -4.78 -5.42
N SER A 93 -9.19 -5.82 -5.11
CA SER A 93 -9.05 -6.56 -3.85
C SER A 93 -7.72 -7.33 -3.73
N SER A 94 -7.06 -7.62 -4.86
CA SER A 94 -5.76 -8.29 -4.89
C SER A 94 -4.57 -7.36 -4.60
N ILE A 95 -4.77 -6.05 -4.64
CA ILE A 95 -3.72 -5.06 -4.40
C ILE A 95 -3.72 -4.65 -2.94
N SER A 96 -2.53 -4.72 -2.32
CA SER A 96 -2.30 -4.08 -1.03
C SER A 96 -1.87 -2.62 -1.23
N CYS A 97 -2.43 -1.73 -0.43
CA CYS A 97 -1.99 -0.35 -0.36
C CYS A 97 -0.66 -0.32 0.40
N GLY A 98 0.45 -0.31 -0.33
CA GLY A 98 1.65 0.38 0.12
C GLY A 98 1.54 1.79 -0.44
N SER A 99 1.41 2.81 0.41
CA SER A 99 1.50 4.18 -0.12
C SER A 99 2.78 4.28 -0.96
N ALA A 100 2.79 4.97 -2.10
CA ALA A 100 3.99 5.06 -2.96
C ALA A 100 5.24 5.63 -2.24
N SER A 101 5.07 6.13 -1.01
CA SER A 101 6.08 6.53 -0.05
C SER A 101 6.62 5.41 0.85
N GLU A 102 6.02 4.22 0.85
CA GLU A 102 6.36 3.09 1.69
C GLU A 102 7.30 2.12 0.98
N GLU A 103 8.45 1.87 1.58
CA GLU A 103 9.47 0.97 1.03
C GLU A 103 9.86 -0.05 2.09
N TYR A 104 9.81 -1.33 1.72
CA TYR A 104 10.20 -2.42 2.58
C TYR A 104 11.62 -2.89 2.27
N SER A 105 12.38 -3.21 3.30
CA SER A 105 13.69 -3.84 3.17
C SER A 105 13.85 -4.95 4.21
N ALA A 106 14.62 -5.97 3.86
CA ALA A 106 14.95 -7.05 4.79
C ALA A 106 16.43 -7.41 4.73
N GLU A 107 16.98 -7.85 5.85
CA GLU A 107 18.39 -8.20 5.97
C GLU A 107 18.61 -9.35 6.96
N ALA A 108 19.40 -10.32 6.54
CA ALA A 108 19.92 -11.39 7.38
C ALA A 108 21.28 -11.00 7.98
N VAL A 109 21.46 -11.28 9.26
CA VAL A 109 22.72 -11.05 9.97
C VAL A 109 23.11 -12.31 10.76
N PHE A 110 24.37 -12.71 10.57
CA PHE A 110 24.99 -13.82 11.29
C PHE A 110 25.59 -13.32 12.62
N GLY A 111 25.33 -14.01 13.73
CA GLY A 111 26.06 -13.76 14.97
C GLY A 111 25.40 -14.35 16.21
N GLY A 112 25.93 -15.48 16.70
CA GLY A 112 25.42 -16.17 17.90
C GLY A 112 24.08 -16.85 17.64
N LEU A 113 23.02 -16.05 17.45
CA LEU A 113 21.74 -16.47 16.88
C LEU A 113 21.68 -16.03 15.41
N ASP A 114 20.71 -16.57 14.67
CA ASP A 114 20.40 -16.07 13.34
C ASP A 114 19.38 -14.95 13.45
N HIS A 115 19.63 -13.84 12.76
CA HIS A 115 18.82 -12.65 12.86
C HIS A 115 18.24 -12.25 11.51
N LEU A 116 16.94 -11.94 11.50
CA LEU A 116 16.26 -11.31 10.38
C LEU A 116 15.73 -9.96 10.83
N PHE A 117 16.01 -8.95 10.04
CA PHE A 117 15.48 -7.61 10.21
C PHE A 117 14.55 -7.31 9.07
N LEU A 118 13.33 -6.88 9.38
CA LEU A 118 12.35 -6.40 8.43
C LEU A 118 12.06 -4.94 8.73
N ARG A 119 12.06 -4.10 7.72
CA ARG A 119 11.97 -2.64 7.87
C ARG A 119 10.95 -2.10 6.89
N LYS A 120 10.26 -1.04 7.29
CA LYS A 120 9.28 -0.30 6.51
C LYS A 120 9.58 1.18 6.66
N ALA A 121 10.13 1.79 5.61
CA ALA A 121 10.28 3.23 5.52
C ALA A 121 8.94 3.82 5.08
N ASP A 122 8.45 4.85 5.77
CA ASP A 122 7.36 5.70 5.28
C ASP A 122 7.95 7.09 5.03
N LYS A 123 8.25 7.37 3.75
CA LYS A 123 8.90 8.60 3.31
C LYS A 123 8.00 9.83 3.46
N ALA A 124 6.67 9.66 3.45
CA ALA A 124 5.73 10.77 3.60
C ALA A 124 5.70 11.28 5.04
N ARG A 125 5.78 10.37 6.02
CA ARG A 125 5.89 10.71 7.45
C ARG A 125 7.32 10.86 7.93
N ASN A 126 8.30 10.51 7.10
CA ASN A 126 9.71 10.43 7.44
C ASN A 126 9.97 9.54 8.68
N VAL A 127 9.36 8.35 8.70
CA VAL A 127 9.57 7.38 9.80
C VAL A 127 10.08 6.05 9.26
N CYS A 128 10.78 5.31 10.11
CA CYS A 128 11.18 3.94 9.84
C CYS A 128 10.62 3.01 10.90
N VAL A 129 9.83 2.02 10.50
CA VAL A 129 9.41 0.92 11.37
C VAL A 129 10.36 -0.24 11.16
N TRP A 130 10.83 -0.83 12.24
CA TRP A 130 11.81 -1.91 12.25
C TRP A 130 11.31 -3.07 13.10
N MET A 131 11.49 -4.30 12.62
CA MET A 131 11.23 -5.53 13.34
C MET A 131 12.46 -6.42 13.34
N HIS A 132 12.76 -7.01 14.50
CA HIS A 132 13.84 -7.97 14.70
C HIS A 132 13.27 -9.34 15.02
N LEU A 133 13.64 -10.34 14.22
CA LEU A 133 13.39 -11.73 14.49
C LEU A 133 14.73 -12.43 14.78
N ALA A 134 14.68 -13.41 15.66
CA ALA A 134 15.82 -14.28 15.91
C ALA A 134 15.41 -15.76 15.86
N ARG A 135 16.36 -16.64 15.60
CA ARG A 135 16.20 -18.08 15.84
C ARG A 135 17.45 -18.71 16.46
N PRO A 136 17.29 -19.81 17.23
CA PRO A 136 16.02 -20.37 17.70
C PRO A 136 15.45 -19.56 18.88
N THR A 137 14.29 -18.92 18.71
CA THR A 137 13.60 -18.14 19.76
C THR A 137 12.08 -18.22 19.62
N GLN A 138 11.36 -17.78 20.66
CA GLN A 138 9.92 -17.55 20.62
C GLN A 138 9.64 -16.04 20.59
N ASN A 139 8.41 -15.65 20.26
CA ASN A 139 7.99 -14.27 20.35
C ASN A 139 8.21 -13.72 21.77
N SER A 140 8.75 -12.52 21.85
CA SER A 140 8.83 -11.78 23.10
C SER A 140 7.43 -11.36 23.59
N PRO A 141 7.24 -11.12 24.90
CA PRO A 141 5.96 -10.68 25.45
C PRO A 141 5.38 -9.48 24.69
N GLY A 142 4.07 -9.50 24.45
CA GLY A 142 3.36 -8.48 23.66
C GLY A 142 3.27 -8.79 22.16
N PHE A 143 4.14 -9.67 21.63
CA PHE A 143 4.10 -10.06 20.22
C PHE A 143 3.38 -11.41 20.04
N ALA A 144 2.38 -11.43 19.17
CA ALA A 144 1.63 -12.62 18.77
C ALA A 144 1.64 -12.76 17.23
N PHE A 145 2.84 -12.87 16.67
CA PHE A 145 3.03 -13.16 15.25
C PHE A 145 3.11 -14.66 15.01
N MET A 146 2.41 -15.15 13.98
CA MET A 146 2.64 -16.48 13.42
C MET A 146 3.91 -16.43 12.57
N THR A 147 4.91 -17.22 12.93
CA THR A 147 6.24 -17.24 12.28
C THR A 147 6.60 -18.65 11.84
N PRO A 148 7.55 -18.82 10.89
CA PRO A 148 8.13 -20.12 10.61
C PRO A 148 8.79 -20.72 11.85
N MET A 149 8.91 -22.05 11.89
CA MET A 149 9.41 -22.79 13.07
C MET A 149 10.74 -22.20 13.58
N ASP A 150 10.84 -22.09 14.91
CA ASP A 150 11.98 -21.58 15.68
C ASP A 150 12.32 -20.09 15.48
N TRP A 151 11.58 -19.35 14.65
CA TRP A 151 11.69 -17.90 14.58
C TRP A 151 10.74 -17.22 15.55
N GLY A 152 11.21 -16.19 16.24
CA GLY A 152 10.39 -15.36 17.12
C GLY A 152 10.72 -13.88 16.96
N VAL A 153 9.68 -13.03 16.99
CA VAL A 153 9.84 -11.57 17.04
C VAL A 153 10.41 -11.18 18.41
N GLN A 154 11.60 -10.58 18.42
CA GLN A 154 12.31 -10.20 19.64
C GLN A 154 12.03 -8.75 20.02
N ASN A 155 11.98 -7.85 19.04
CA ASN A 155 11.59 -6.48 19.25
C ASN A 155 11.02 -5.86 17.97
N ALA A 156 10.36 -4.73 18.13
CA ALA A 156 10.05 -3.82 17.05
C ALA A 156 10.12 -2.38 17.55
N GLN A 157 10.49 -1.47 16.65
CA GLN A 157 10.69 -0.06 16.96
C GLN A 157 10.19 0.82 15.81
N ILE A 158 9.93 2.09 16.12
CA ILE A 158 9.74 3.14 15.12
C ILE A 158 10.73 4.27 15.38
N THR A 159 11.39 4.76 14.34
CA THR A 159 12.26 5.93 14.39
C THR A 159 11.68 7.08 13.58
N ASN A 160 12.11 8.29 13.92
CA ASN A 160 11.66 9.53 13.27
C ASN A 160 12.46 9.90 12.00
N GLN A 161 13.13 8.93 11.37
CA GLN A 161 13.83 9.11 10.10
C GLN A 161 13.62 7.91 9.19
N ALA A 162 13.02 8.12 8.01
CA ALA A 162 12.82 7.04 7.04
C ALA A 162 14.15 6.44 6.55
N ALA A 163 15.22 7.22 6.55
CA ALA A 163 16.55 6.77 6.15
C ALA A 163 17.11 5.64 7.03
N ASP A 164 16.68 5.54 8.30
CA ASP A 164 17.16 4.52 9.24
C ASP A 164 16.87 3.11 8.74
N CYS A 165 15.84 2.93 7.90
CA CYS A 165 15.47 1.65 7.30
C CYS A 165 16.50 1.09 6.31
N PHE A 166 17.53 1.87 5.98
CA PHE A 166 18.58 1.50 5.04
C PHE A 166 19.98 1.56 5.67
N THR A 167 20.04 1.73 6.99
CA THR A 167 21.29 1.79 7.76
C THR A 167 21.59 0.48 8.50
N ASP A 168 22.72 0.42 9.20
CA ASP A 168 23.12 -0.76 9.96
C ASP A 168 22.04 -1.18 10.98
N PRO A 169 21.62 -2.46 11.01
CA PRO A 169 20.55 -2.93 11.89
C PRO A 169 20.81 -2.70 13.37
N TRP A 170 22.06 -2.64 13.80
CA TRP A 170 22.40 -2.56 15.22
C TRP A 170 22.51 -1.12 15.73
N GLN A 171 22.39 -0.12 14.85
CA GLN A 171 22.52 1.29 15.21
C GLN A 171 21.48 2.17 14.48
N PRO A 172 20.23 2.24 14.96
CA PRO A 172 19.27 3.19 14.43
C PRO A 172 19.72 4.64 14.71
N MET A 173 19.73 5.49 13.68
CA MET A 173 20.14 6.89 13.75
C MET A 173 18.93 7.81 13.97
N GLY A 174 18.33 7.80 15.15
CA GLY A 174 17.20 8.71 15.41
C GLY A 174 16.62 8.58 16.81
N LYS A 175 15.54 9.34 17.06
CA LYS A 175 14.71 9.10 18.24
C LYS A 175 13.86 7.87 17.97
N ALA A 176 14.03 6.83 18.78
CA ALA A 176 13.32 5.57 18.64
C ALA A 176 12.27 5.38 19.74
N VAL A 177 11.15 4.75 19.40
CA VAL A 177 10.12 4.28 20.33
C VAL A 177 9.92 2.78 20.13
N ASN A 178 9.93 2.01 21.21
CA ASN A 178 9.65 0.58 21.17
C ASN A 178 8.16 0.32 20.98
N ALA A 179 7.83 -0.69 20.18
CA ALA A 179 6.49 -1.24 20.19
C ALA A 179 6.21 -1.95 21.51
N GLU A 180 4.98 -1.85 22.02
CA GLU A 180 4.51 -2.63 23.17
C GLU A 180 4.05 -4.03 22.77
N GLY A 181 3.81 -4.25 21.47
CA GLY A 181 3.39 -5.53 20.94
C GLY A 181 3.00 -5.47 19.47
N GLY A 182 2.35 -6.54 19.02
CA GLY A 182 1.81 -6.62 17.67
C GLY A 182 1.30 -8.00 17.34
N THR A 183 0.51 -8.08 16.27
CA THR A 183 -0.11 -9.33 15.80
C THR A 183 0.00 -9.44 14.29
N GLY A 184 0.03 -10.67 13.78
CA GLY A 184 0.05 -10.90 12.34
C GLY A 184 0.73 -12.20 11.95
N THR A 185 1.17 -12.25 10.70
CA THR A 185 1.87 -13.39 10.12
C THR A 185 3.13 -12.89 9.44
N ILE A 186 4.22 -13.61 9.66
CA ILE A 186 5.46 -13.51 8.89
C ILE A 186 5.66 -14.86 8.22
N SER A 187 5.92 -14.86 6.92
CA SER A 187 6.08 -16.09 6.15
C SER A 187 7.29 -16.02 5.23
N PHE A 188 8.02 -17.13 5.18
CA PHE A 188 9.13 -17.36 4.26
C PHE A 188 9.49 -18.85 4.28
N THR A 189 10.24 -19.28 3.27
CA THR A 189 10.84 -20.62 3.22
C THR A 189 12.35 -20.48 3.13
N VAL A 190 13.08 -21.31 3.87
CA VAL A 190 14.53 -21.41 3.75
C VAL A 190 14.86 -22.49 2.71
N PRO A 191 15.70 -22.20 1.69
CA PRO A 191 16.12 -23.20 0.72
C PRO A 191 16.77 -24.41 1.38
N PRO A 192 16.68 -25.62 0.78
CA PRO A 192 17.37 -26.79 1.30
C PRO A 192 18.87 -26.55 1.47
N GLY A 193 19.39 -26.79 2.67
CA GLY A 193 20.80 -26.57 3.00
C GLY A 193 21.18 -25.10 3.26
N GLY A 194 20.25 -24.16 3.11
CA GLY A 194 20.44 -22.76 3.48
C GLY A 194 20.13 -22.49 4.95
N PHE A 195 20.62 -21.37 5.43
CA PHE A 195 20.35 -20.78 6.73
C PHE A 195 19.24 -19.74 6.62
N PHE A 196 19.25 -18.85 5.62
CA PHE A 196 18.31 -17.74 5.55
C PHE A 196 17.37 -17.81 4.34
N PRO A 197 16.15 -17.27 4.45
CA PRO A 197 15.25 -17.17 3.31
C PRO A 197 15.78 -16.19 2.25
N CYS A 198 15.33 -16.36 1.02
CA CYS A 198 15.62 -15.43 -0.07
C CYS A 198 14.70 -14.21 -0.06
N THR A 199 13.43 -14.47 0.25
CA THR A 199 12.38 -13.46 0.37
C THR A 199 11.57 -13.72 1.63
N MET A 200 10.93 -12.68 2.14
CA MET A 200 9.98 -12.80 3.23
C MET A 200 8.78 -11.89 3.04
N SER A 201 7.66 -12.30 3.64
CA SER A 201 6.40 -11.57 3.60
C SER A 201 5.92 -11.28 5.01
N VAL A 202 5.20 -10.18 5.20
CA VAL A 202 4.57 -9.80 6.46
C VAL A 202 3.16 -9.29 6.21
N LYS A 203 2.23 -9.65 7.08
CA LYS A 203 0.93 -9.00 7.19
C LYS A 203 0.55 -8.90 8.65
N GLY A 204 0.35 -7.70 9.17
CA GLY A 204 0.08 -7.51 10.59
C GLY A 204 0.03 -6.06 11.01
N SER A 205 0.03 -5.85 12.32
CA SER A 205 0.07 -4.52 12.93
C SER A 205 0.96 -4.54 14.16
N LEU A 206 1.76 -3.50 14.33
CA LEU A 206 2.47 -3.19 15.56
C LEU A 206 1.68 -2.17 16.38
N SER A 207 1.77 -2.26 17.71
CA SER A 207 1.14 -1.33 18.64
C SER A 207 2.19 -0.57 19.42
N PHE A 208 2.04 0.75 19.50
CA PHE A 208 2.99 1.65 20.13
C PHE A 208 2.35 2.42 21.30
N PRO A 209 3.14 2.75 22.33
CA PRO A 209 2.65 3.54 23.45
C PRO A 209 2.31 4.96 23.01
N PRO A 210 1.34 5.63 23.66
CA PRO A 210 1.14 7.06 23.46
C PRO A 210 2.33 7.85 23.99
N GLY A 211 2.67 8.98 23.35
CA GLY A 211 3.65 9.93 23.89
C GLY A 211 4.34 10.78 22.83
N GLU A 212 4.59 10.22 21.66
CA GLU A 212 5.22 10.91 20.54
C GLU A 212 4.18 11.23 19.46
N ALA A 213 4.02 12.52 19.13
CA ALA A 213 3.00 12.96 18.15
C ALA A 213 3.20 12.41 16.73
N TRP A 214 4.41 11.98 16.40
CA TRP A 214 4.78 11.40 15.09
C TRP A 214 4.62 9.87 15.03
N VAL A 215 4.29 9.23 16.15
CA VAL A 215 4.05 7.78 16.24
C VAL A 215 2.56 7.51 16.25
N LYS A 216 2.08 6.68 15.32
CA LYS A 216 0.68 6.20 15.35
C LYS A 216 0.56 5.13 16.44
N ALA A 217 -0.61 5.05 17.08
CA ALA A 217 -0.90 4.00 18.04
C ALA A 217 -0.78 2.59 17.44
N ASN A 218 -1.11 2.45 16.14
CA ASN A 218 -0.92 1.22 15.38
C ASN A 218 -0.22 1.52 14.05
N GLU A 219 0.79 0.72 13.72
CA GLU A 219 1.47 0.75 12.43
C GLU A 219 1.19 -0.55 11.67
N ALA A 220 0.49 -0.42 10.55
CA ALA A 220 0.20 -1.55 9.67
C ALA A 220 1.44 -2.00 8.89
N LEU A 221 1.56 -3.31 8.72
CA LEU A 221 2.58 -3.97 7.92
C LEU A 221 1.88 -4.84 6.87
N ASP A 222 2.18 -4.59 5.59
CA ASP A 222 1.67 -5.40 4.49
C ASP A 222 2.73 -5.39 3.38
N ALA A 223 3.48 -6.47 3.26
CA ALA A 223 4.48 -6.64 2.23
C ALA A 223 4.63 -8.11 1.85
N THR A 224 4.83 -8.34 0.55
CA THR A 224 5.08 -9.67 0.00
C THR A 224 6.41 -9.69 -0.72
N ASP A 225 7.11 -10.82 -0.65
CA ASP A 225 8.34 -11.08 -1.41
C ASP A 225 9.45 -10.04 -1.21
N VAL A 226 9.58 -9.50 0.00
CA VAL A 226 10.66 -8.59 0.36
C VAL A 226 11.98 -9.34 0.26
N VAL A 227 12.86 -8.88 -0.63
CA VAL A 227 14.19 -9.48 -0.83
C VAL A 227 15.01 -9.34 0.44
N VAL A 228 15.54 -10.47 0.92
CA VAL A 228 16.38 -10.53 2.12
C VAL A 228 17.84 -10.35 1.69
N LYS A 229 18.41 -9.19 2.00
CA LYS A 229 19.84 -8.94 1.82
C LYS A 229 20.64 -9.92 2.70
N ASN A 230 21.71 -10.49 2.13
CA ASN A 230 22.47 -11.61 2.71
C ASN A 230 21.62 -12.88 2.98
N GLY A 231 20.43 -12.96 2.38
CA GLY A 231 19.61 -14.18 2.35
C GLY A 231 20.11 -15.18 1.32
N CYS A 232 19.40 -16.31 1.18
CA CYS A 232 19.76 -17.44 0.31
C CYS A 232 21.15 -18.06 0.58
N LEU A 233 21.73 -17.79 1.74
CA LEU A 233 22.98 -18.39 2.21
C LEU A 233 22.67 -19.62 3.03
#